data_AF-A0A9Q3H6N1-F1
#
_entry.id   AF-A0A9Q3H6N1-F1
#
_cell.length_a   1.000
_cell.length_b   1.000
_cell.length_c   1.000
_cell.angle_alpha   90.00
_cell.angle_beta   90.00
_cell.angle_gamma   90.00
#
_symmetry.space_group_name_H-M   'P 1'
#
loop_
_entity.id
_entity.type
_entity.pdbx_description
1 polymer ?
#
loop_
_entity_poly.entity_id
_entity_poly.type
_entity_poly.pdbx_seq_one_letter_code
_entity_poly.pdbx_strand_id
1 'polypeptide(L)'
;MKVNMVKSLEKKGADFLLRRITVETNAVQTVQLSDFVSKNTLKLFTALDIPQDFLNQNPDTWENNKDFVDGCKRVQNLKVVNDAAERGISLIQTFNGIITNQEEQKQYLLQVVEQHRQKYPNPNKSTIDD
;
A
#
# COMPACT_ATOMS: atom_id res chain seq x y z
N MET A 1 -12.35 -18.35 -3.41
CA MET A 1 -11.43 -17.20 -3.53
C MET A 1 -9.99 -17.63 -3.82
N LYS A 2 -9.32 -18.38 -2.92
CA LYS A 2 -7.92 -18.85 -3.10
C LYS A 2 -7.68 -19.58 -4.43
N VAL A 3 -8.58 -20.50 -4.80
CA VAL A 3 -8.53 -21.23 -6.08
C VAL A 3 -8.49 -20.31 -7.31
N ASN A 4 -9.27 -19.23 -7.31
CA ASN A 4 -9.30 -18.28 -8.43
C ASN A 4 -7.99 -17.49 -8.51
N MET A 5 -7.37 -17.18 -7.37
CA MET A 5 -6.07 -16.51 -7.33
C MET A 5 -4.96 -17.41 -7.88
N VAL A 6 -4.96 -18.71 -7.52
CA VAL A 6 -4.00 -19.67 -8.08
C VAL A 6 -4.15 -19.77 -9.60
N LYS A 7 -5.38 -19.86 -10.12
CA LYS A 7 -5.64 -19.86 -11.57
C LYS A 7 -5.13 -18.57 -12.23
N SER A 8 -5.28 -17.42 -11.57
CA SER A 8 -4.79 -16.13 -12.08
C SER A 8 -3.27 -16.03 -12.12
N LEU A 9 -2.50 -16.88 -11.44
CA LEU A 9 -1.03 -16.86 -11.49
C LEU A 9 -0.49 -17.16 -12.90
N GLU A 10 -1.29 -17.72 -13.80
CA GLU A 10 -0.89 -17.95 -15.19
C GLU A 10 -1.00 -16.71 -16.06
N LYS A 11 -1.76 -15.69 -15.64
CA LYS A 11 -1.96 -14.44 -16.38
C LYS A 11 -0.64 -13.70 -16.56
N LYS A 12 -0.39 -13.18 -17.76
CA LYS A 12 0.77 -12.32 -18.02
C LYS A 12 0.66 -11.07 -17.14
N GLY A 13 1.69 -10.80 -16.35
CA GLY A 13 1.76 -9.56 -15.57
C GLY A 13 2.19 -8.37 -16.43
N ALA A 14 2.01 -7.15 -15.92
CA ALA A 14 2.52 -5.96 -16.59
C ALA A 14 4.05 -5.99 -16.75
N ASP A 15 4.54 -5.56 -17.91
CA ASP A 15 5.98 -5.57 -18.23
C ASP A 15 6.74 -4.46 -17.48
N PHE A 16 6.04 -3.44 -16.98
CA PHE A 16 6.61 -2.31 -16.24
C PHE A 16 5.96 -2.14 -14.87
N LEU A 17 6.78 -1.71 -13.89
CA LEU A 17 6.27 -1.26 -12.60
C LEU A 17 5.56 0.08 -12.82
N LEU A 18 4.26 0.12 -12.56
CA LEU A 18 3.49 1.36 -12.54
C LEU A 18 4.02 2.24 -11.41
N ARG A 19 4.73 3.32 -11.75
CA ARG A 19 5.18 4.34 -10.77
C ARG A 19 4.01 5.04 -10.07
N ARG A 20 2.81 4.99 -10.66
CA ARG A 20 1.57 5.53 -10.13
C ARG A 20 0.43 4.58 -10.51
N ILE A 21 -0.37 4.19 -9.53
CA ILE A 21 -1.58 3.39 -9.76
C ILE A 21 -2.68 4.36 -10.21
N THR A 22 -3.14 4.21 -11.44
CA THR A 22 -4.34 4.89 -11.94
C THR A 22 -5.51 3.96 -11.68
N VAL A 23 -6.34 4.27 -10.68
CA VAL A 23 -7.54 3.51 -10.38
C VAL A 23 -8.74 4.27 -10.91
N GLU A 24 -9.45 3.70 -11.88
CA GLU A 24 -10.79 4.19 -12.22
C GLU A 24 -11.74 3.83 -11.09
N THR A 25 -12.20 4.85 -10.35
CA THR A 25 -13.02 4.68 -9.13
C THR A 25 -14.32 3.89 -9.37
N ASN A 26 -14.86 3.96 -10.59
CA ASN A 26 -16.07 3.22 -10.99
C ASN A 26 -15.79 1.72 -11.21
N ALA A 27 -14.56 1.36 -11.57
CA ALA A 27 -14.17 -0.03 -11.80
C ALA A 27 -13.92 -0.79 -10.49
N VAL A 28 -13.60 -0.08 -9.39
CA VAL A 28 -13.24 -0.72 -8.10
C VAL A 28 -14.35 -1.62 -7.56
N GLN A 29 -15.61 -1.29 -7.84
CA GLN A 29 -16.76 -2.06 -7.35
C GLN A 29 -16.89 -3.45 -8.01
N THR A 30 -16.32 -3.64 -9.20
CA THR A 30 -16.46 -4.89 -9.97
C THR A 30 -15.22 -5.77 -9.92
N VAL A 31 -14.08 -5.22 -9.49
CA VAL A 31 -12.79 -5.93 -9.50
C VAL A 31 -12.69 -6.89 -8.31
N GLN A 32 -12.27 -8.12 -8.55
CA GLN A 32 -12.01 -9.13 -7.53
C GLN A 32 -10.51 -9.20 -7.20
N LEU A 33 -10.16 -9.72 -6.02
CA LEU A 33 -8.75 -9.85 -5.63
C LEU A 33 -7.94 -10.71 -6.63
N SER A 34 -8.58 -11.70 -7.26
CA SER A 34 -7.98 -12.54 -8.29
C SER A 34 -7.59 -11.79 -9.56
N ASP A 35 -8.11 -10.58 -9.80
CA ASP A 35 -7.78 -9.78 -10.98
C ASP A 35 -6.44 -9.06 -10.83
N PHE A 36 -5.96 -8.89 -9.58
CA PHE A 36 -4.66 -8.32 -9.27
C PHE A 36 -3.53 -9.37 -9.22
N VAL A 37 -3.86 -10.65 -9.36
CA VAL A 37 -2.88 -11.75 -9.35
C VAL A 37 -2.42 -12.05 -10.76
N SER A 38 -1.11 -12.20 -10.94
CA SER A 38 -0.48 -12.55 -12.21
C SER A 38 0.82 -13.32 -11.98
N LYS A 39 1.50 -13.74 -13.05
CA LYS A 39 2.85 -14.32 -12.95
C LYS A 39 3.83 -13.45 -12.17
N ASN A 40 3.67 -12.12 -12.20
CA ASN A 40 4.53 -11.21 -11.44
C ASN A 40 4.36 -11.35 -9.93
N THR A 41 3.22 -11.85 -9.44
CA THR A 41 3.00 -12.10 -8.01
C THR A 41 4.03 -13.08 -7.45
N LEU A 42 4.52 -14.04 -8.25
CA LEU A 42 5.58 -14.98 -7.84
C LEU A 42 6.90 -14.30 -7.48
N LYS A 43 7.17 -13.09 -8.02
CA LYS A 43 8.35 -12.30 -7.66
C LYS A 43 8.32 -11.88 -6.18
N LEU A 44 7.13 -11.63 -5.63
CA LEU A 44 6.96 -11.33 -4.21
C LEU A 44 7.34 -12.53 -3.34
N PHE A 45 6.86 -13.73 -3.70
CA PHE A 45 7.22 -14.96 -3.00
C PHE A 45 8.74 -15.20 -3.00
N THR A 46 9.38 -14.99 -4.16
CA THR A 46 10.85 -15.08 -4.29
C THR A 46 11.56 -14.02 -3.43
N ALA A 47 11.10 -12.77 -3.45
CA ALA A 47 11.70 -11.68 -2.69
C ALA A 47 11.60 -11.86 -1.16
N LEU A 48 10.55 -12.54 -0.70
CA LEU A 48 10.32 -12.85 0.71
C LEU A 48 10.83 -14.24 1.11
N ASP A 49 11.47 -14.95 0.18
CA ASP A 49 11.99 -16.30 0.37
C ASP A 49 10.89 -17.27 0.89
N ILE A 50 9.71 -17.20 0.26
CA ILE A 50 8.57 -18.07 0.56
C ILE A 50 8.55 -19.20 -0.48
N PRO A 51 8.60 -20.48 -0.06
CA PRO A 51 8.49 -21.62 -0.97
C PRO A 51 7.16 -21.60 -1.72
N GLN A 52 7.16 -21.98 -3.00
CA GLN A 52 5.99 -21.89 -3.88
C GLN A 52 5.31 -23.25 -4.13
N ASP A 53 5.87 -24.34 -3.61
CA ASP A 53 5.41 -25.72 -3.89
C ASP A 53 3.98 -25.97 -3.41
N PHE A 54 3.57 -25.30 -2.33
CA PHE A 54 2.21 -25.38 -1.81
C PHE A 54 1.16 -24.84 -2.80
N LEU A 55 1.54 -23.99 -3.76
CA LEU A 55 0.62 -23.46 -4.77
C LEU A 55 0.09 -24.55 -5.72
N ASN A 56 0.79 -25.68 -5.82
CA ASN A 56 0.38 -26.85 -6.61
C ASN A 56 -0.59 -27.77 -5.83
N GLN A 57 -0.75 -27.55 -4.53
CA GLN A 57 -1.66 -28.31 -3.67
C GLN A 57 -3.04 -27.63 -3.64
N ASN A 58 -4.09 -28.39 -3.26
CA ASN A 58 -5.41 -27.82 -3.09
C ASN A 58 -5.38 -26.69 -2.04
N PRO A 59 -5.87 -25.47 -2.34
CA PRO A 59 -5.91 -24.37 -1.39
C PRO A 59 -6.61 -24.63 -0.05
N ASP A 60 -7.46 -25.65 0.02
CA ASP A 60 -8.12 -26.08 1.26
C ASP A 60 -7.13 -26.74 2.24
N THR A 61 -6.02 -27.30 1.76
CA THR A 61 -5.00 -27.97 2.60
C THR A 61 -3.88 -27.04 3.05
N TRP A 62 -3.86 -25.79 2.59
CA TRP A 62 -2.77 -24.85 2.85
C TRP A 62 -2.60 -24.51 4.33
N GLU A 63 -3.67 -24.53 5.12
CA GLU A 63 -3.61 -24.21 6.56
C GLU A 63 -2.76 -25.21 7.35
N ASN A 64 -2.61 -26.43 6.83
CA ASN A 64 -1.76 -27.47 7.40
C ASN A 64 -0.36 -27.50 6.76
N ASN A 65 -0.13 -26.73 5.70
CA ASN A 65 1.16 -26.68 5.02
C ASN A 65 2.11 -25.72 5.75
N LYS A 66 3.27 -26.23 6.17
CA LYS A 66 4.26 -25.47 6.92
C LYS A 66 4.77 -24.24 6.16
N ASP A 67 5.04 -24.37 4.86
CA ASP A 67 5.60 -23.29 4.04
C ASP A 67 4.60 -22.15 3.88
N PHE A 68 3.30 -22.47 3.73
CA PHE A 68 2.24 -21.47 3.71
C PHE A 68 2.14 -20.74 5.04
N VAL A 69 2.11 -21.46 6.17
CA VAL A 69 2.00 -20.87 7.50
C VAL A 69 3.20 -19.97 7.82
N ASP A 70 4.42 -20.42 7.52
CA ASP A 70 5.62 -19.64 7.75
C ASP A 70 5.71 -18.43 6.79
N GLY A 71 5.27 -18.58 5.53
CA GLY A 71 5.12 -17.48 4.59
C GLY A 71 4.13 -16.42 5.07
N CYS A 72 2.98 -16.83 5.61
CA CYS A 72 2.00 -15.91 6.22
C CYS A 72 2.62 -15.11 7.37
N LYS A 73 3.38 -15.75 8.26
CA LYS A 73 4.09 -15.04 9.34
C LYS A 73 5.11 -14.04 8.80
N ARG A 74 5.87 -14.39 7.77
CA ARG A 74 6.82 -13.47 7.13
C ARG A 74 6.11 -12.23 6.59
N VAL A 75 5.00 -12.41 5.87
CA VAL A 75 4.22 -11.29 5.31
C VAL A 75 3.60 -10.44 6.42
N GLN A 76 3.06 -11.03 7.48
CA GLN A 76 2.51 -10.30 8.62
C GLN A 76 3.56 -9.46 9.36
N ASN A 77 4.80 -9.92 9.38
CA ASN A 77 5.93 -9.21 9.99
C ASN A 77 6.54 -8.13 9.08
N LEU A 78 6.06 -7.98 7.84
CA LEU A 78 6.51 -6.88 6.99
C LEU A 78 6.06 -5.54 7.58
N LYS A 79 7.03 -4.74 7.97
CA LYS A 79 6.79 -3.39 8.49
C LYS A 79 6.38 -2.46 7.32
N VAL A 80 5.08 -2.38 7.02
CA VAL A 80 4.49 -1.48 5.99
C VAL A 80 4.53 0.01 6.40
N VAL A 81 5.29 0.34 7.44
CA VAL A 81 5.22 1.62 8.18
C VAL A 81 5.94 2.75 7.43
N ASN A 82 6.68 2.43 6.36
CA ASN A 82 7.55 3.42 5.73
C ASN A 82 6.85 4.30 4.69
N ASP A 83 5.81 3.83 3.98
CA ASP A 83 5.21 4.64 2.91
C ASP A 83 4.51 5.90 3.45
N ALA A 84 3.80 5.81 4.59
CA ALA A 84 3.19 6.99 5.22
C ALA A 84 4.25 7.96 5.79
N ALA A 85 5.32 7.42 6.39
CA ALA A 85 6.42 8.22 6.92
C ALA A 85 7.21 8.91 5.78
N GLU A 86 7.61 8.17 4.75
CA GLU A 86 8.29 8.67 3.56
C GLU A 86 7.45 9.72 2.83
N ARG A 87 6.14 9.50 2.68
CA ARG A 87 5.23 10.51 2.12
C ARG A 87 5.14 11.75 3.00
N GLY A 88 5.08 11.59 4.32
CA GLY A 88 5.09 12.70 5.28
C GLY A 88 6.38 13.53 5.17
N ILE A 89 7.53 12.87 5.10
CA ILE A 89 8.85 13.51 4.92
C ILE A 89 8.94 14.21 3.56
N SER A 90 8.54 13.55 2.48
CA SER A 90 8.55 14.15 1.14
C SER A 90 7.61 15.36 1.06
N LEU A 91 6.45 15.30 1.71
CA LEU A 91 5.48 16.39 1.75
C LEU A 91 6.06 17.60 2.48
N ILE A 92 6.64 17.41 3.67
CA ILE A 92 7.20 18.53 4.44
C ILE A 92 8.45 19.10 3.77
N GLN A 93 9.28 18.27 3.14
CA GLN A 93 10.43 18.73 2.36
C GLN A 93 9.99 19.60 1.17
N THR A 94 9.00 19.13 0.42
CA THR A 94 8.44 19.88 -0.73
C THR A 94 7.82 21.20 -0.26
N PHE A 95 7.02 21.17 0.81
CA PHE A 95 6.38 22.35 1.38
C PHE A 95 7.40 23.39 1.86
N ASN A 96 8.45 22.95 2.57
CA ASN A 96 9.53 23.81 3.05
C ASN A 96 10.36 24.43 1.91
N GLY A 97 10.36 23.85 0.72
CA GLY A 97 11.07 24.38 -0.46
C GLY A 97 10.27 25.38 -1.30
N ILE A 98 8.94 25.38 -1.20
CA ILE A 98 8.06 26.18 -2.08
C ILE A 98 7.70 27.54 -1.46
N ILE A 99 7.47 27.61 -0.15
CA ILE A 99 6.85 28.80 0.46
C ILE A 99 7.85 29.92 0.74
N THR A 100 8.92 29.61 1.49
CA THR A 100 9.90 30.63 1.93
C THR A 100 11.21 29.96 2.33
N ASN A 101 12.32 30.66 2.12
CA ASN A 101 13.65 30.22 2.57
C ASN A 101 14.00 30.75 3.97
N GLN A 102 13.16 31.60 4.58
CA GLN A 102 13.38 32.14 5.91
C GLN A 102 12.90 31.16 6.97
N GLU A 103 13.82 30.74 7.86
CA GLU A 103 13.54 29.71 8.87
C GLU A 103 12.46 30.11 9.88
N GLU A 104 12.46 31.37 10.33
CA GLU A 104 11.44 31.87 11.27
C GLU A 104 10.02 31.78 10.71
N GLN A 105 9.85 32.06 9.41
CA GLN A 105 8.55 31.97 8.74
C GLN A 105 8.08 30.52 8.61
N LYS A 106 9.01 29.57 8.40
CA LYS A 106 8.69 28.13 8.38
C LYS A 106 8.20 27.65 9.74
N GLN A 107 8.90 28.04 10.81
CA GLN A 107 8.54 27.66 12.17
C GLN A 107 7.18 28.24 12.58
N TYR A 108 6.91 29.51 12.23
CA TYR A 108 5.63 30.13 12.49
C TYR A 108 4.48 29.40 11.76
N LEU A 109 4.70 29.01 10.50
CA LEU A 109 3.69 28.30 9.72
C LEU A 109 3.33 26.93 10.31
N LEU A 110 4.30 26.20 10.85
CA LEU A 110 4.04 24.95 11.56
C LEU A 110 3.16 25.15 12.80
N GLN A 111 3.38 26.24 13.54
CA GLN A 111 2.53 26.59 14.69
C GLN A 111 1.10 26.92 14.26
N VAL A 112 0.92 27.64 13.15
CA VAL A 112 -0.42 27.97 12.61
C VAL A 112 -1.15 26.71 12.15
N VAL A 113 -0.47 25.81 11.44
CA VAL A 113 -1.04 24.52 10.99
C VAL A 113 -1.46 23.66 12.19
N GLU A 114 -0.64 23.60 13.23
CA GLU A 114 -0.94 22.84 14.45
C GLU A 114 -2.15 23.42 15.19
N GLN A 115 -2.19 24.75 15.37
CA GLN A 115 -3.35 25.44 15.94
C GLN A 115 -4.62 25.17 15.14
N HIS A 116 -4.54 25.17 13.81
CA HIS A 116 -5.67 24.85 12.94
C HIS A 116 -6.15 23.40 13.13
N ARG A 117 -5.25 22.42 13.22
CA ARG A 117 -5.61 21.01 13.49
C ARG A 117 -6.29 20.83 14.84
N GLN A 118 -5.83 21.54 15.87
CA GLN A 118 -6.46 21.51 17.19
C GLN A 118 -7.85 22.11 17.17
N LYS A 119 -8.05 23.19 16.40
CA LYS A 119 -9.36 23.82 16.22
C LYS A 119 -10.32 22.95 15.40
N TYR A 120 -9.81 22.18 14.43
CA TYR A 120 -10.60 21.32 13.55
C TYR A 120 -10.07 19.87 13.58
N PRO A 121 -10.36 19.09 14.64
CA PRO A 121 -9.79 17.77 14.86
C PRO A 121 -10.26 16.69 13.86
N ASN A 122 -11.41 16.91 13.21
CA ASN A 122 -11.92 16.06 12.13
C ASN A 122 -12.14 16.91 10.86
N PRO A 123 -11.10 17.22 10.09
CA PRO A 123 -11.21 18.06 8.90
C PRO A 123 -11.75 17.21 7.73
N ASN A 124 -13.05 16.98 7.72
CA ASN A 124 -13.77 16.36 6.61
C ASN A 124 -14.36 17.48 5.73
N LYS A 125 -14.59 17.22 4.43
CA LYS A 125 -15.26 18.20 3.54
C LYS A 125 -16.62 18.68 4.04
N SER A 126 -17.29 17.88 4.88
CA SER A 126 -18.60 18.17 5.46
C SER A 126 -18.54 18.87 6.83
N THR A 127 -17.35 19.12 7.36
CA THR A 127 -17.14 19.74 8.68
C THR A 127 -16.33 21.04 8.58
N ILE A 128 -15.87 21.37 7.38
CA ILE A 128 -15.29 22.66 7.03
C ILE A 128 -16.37 23.39 6.23
N ASP A 129 -17.33 23.97 6.95
CA ASP A 129 -18.28 24.91 6.37
C ASP A 129 -17.64 26.31 6.45
N ASP A 130 -17.58 27.00 5.31
CA ASP A 130 -17.36 28.46 5.24
C ASP A 130 -18.68 29.21 5.52
#